data_AF-A0ABD5UMD2-F1
#
_entry.id   AF-A0ABD5UMD2-F1
#
_cell.length_a   1.000
_cell.length_b   1.000
_cell.length_c   1.000
_cell.angle_alpha   90.00
_cell.angle_beta   90.00
_cell.angle_gamma   90.00
#
_symmetry.space_group_name_H-M   'P 1'
#
loop_
_entity.id
_entity.type
_entity.pdbx_description
1 polymer ?
#
loop_
_entity_poly.entity_id
_entity_poly.type
_entity_poly.pdbx_seq_one_letter_code
_entity_poly.pdbx_strand_id
1 'polypeptide(L)'
;MMELSRKSGDFPPVYSTFDQIPEERRFCTYEDQFAGRDIWSEYIDDQYTGEDGVRNYRQRQLVERVWKQFCEEQDCHHALASPTVINEWCEELLETRKPITVSRGYLRFLNTFYRYLMWNVEYPHTYNPVQFAAAEFETVSHVEGLVYE
;
A
#
# COMPACT_ATOMS: atom_id res chain seq x y z
N MET A 1 13.44 -11.08 -18.34
CA MET A 1 13.12 -9.64 -18.35
C MET A 1 11.64 -9.55 -18.70
N MET A 2 10.78 -9.49 -17.68
CA MET A 2 9.33 -9.56 -17.84
C MET A 2 8.82 -8.11 -17.90
N GLU A 3 8.32 -7.68 -19.06
CA GLU A 3 7.69 -6.38 -19.21
C GLU A 3 6.43 -6.34 -18.35
N LEU A 4 6.39 -5.39 -17.41
CA LEU A 4 5.20 -5.09 -16.62
C LEU A 4 4.03 -4.80 -17.58
N SER A 5 3.02 -5.65 -17.51
CA SER A 5 1.80 -5.55 -18.32
C SER A 5 1.16 -4.18 -18.08
N ARG A 6 1.29 -3.31 -19.09
CA ARG A 6 0.70 -1.98 -19.13
C ARG A 6 -0.81 -2.12 -19.28
N LYS A 7 -1.57 -1.87 -18.21
CA LYS A 7 -2.89 -1.22 -18.29
C LYS A 7 -3.45 -0.81 -16.93
N SER A 8 -3.09 0.38 -16.50
CA SER A 8 -4.04 1.30 -15.85
C SER A 8 -3.57 2.73 -16.12
N GLY A 9 -4.50 3.60 -16.52
CA GLY A 9 -4.24 4.92 -17.12
C GLY A 9 -3.77 6.00 -16.15
N ASP A 10 -2.93 5.67 -15.17
CA ASP A 10 -2.27 6.62 -14.27
C ASP A 10 -0.76 6.62 -14.54
N PHE A 11 -0.15 7.80 -14.38
CA PHE A 11 1.22 8.16 -14.73
C PHE A 11 2.25 7.02 -14.62
N PRO A 12 3.13 6.83 -15.63
CA PRO A 12 4.16 5.80 -15.58
C PRO A 12 5.02 6.02 -14.32
N PRO A 13 5.30 4.95 -13.55
CA PRO A 13 6.07 5.09 -12.33
C PRO A 13 7.45 5.65 -12.68
N VAL A 14 7.93 6.62 -11.89
CA VAL A 14 9.24 7.27 -12.10
C VAL A 14 10.37 6.23 -12.08
N TYR A 15 10.18 5.13 -11.35
CA TYR A 15 11.10 4.00 -11.25
C TYR A 15 10.38 2.71 -11.63
N SER A 16 11.06 1.81 -12.32
CA SER A 16 10.48 0.53 -12.78
C SER A 16 10.78 -0.64 -11.84
N THR A 17 11.74 -0.49 -10.92
CA THR A 17 12.17 -1.51 -9.93
C THR A 17 12.63 -0.84 -8.65
N PHE A 18 12.52 -1.50 -7.50
CA PHE A 18 12.82 -0.87 -6.20
C PHE A 18 14.29 -0.40 -6.10
N ASP A 19 15.21 -1.17 -6.70
CA ASP A 19 16.65 -0.85 -6.73
C ASP A 19 16.98 0.46 -7.46
N GLN A 20 16.10 0.92 -8.36
CA GLN A 20 16.28 2.20 -9.06
C GLN A 20 15.91 3.41 -8.20
N ILE A 21 15.24 3.21 -7.06
CA ILE A 21 14.88 4.28 -6.15
C ILE A 21 16.15 4.70 -5.40
N PRO A 22 16.60 5.97 -5.54
CA PRO A 22 17.73 6.49 -4.78
C PRO A 22 17.52 6.30 -3.28
N GLU A 23 18.58 5.95 -2.54
CA GLU A 23 18.48 5.65 -1.10
C GLU A 23 17.84 6.80 -0.32
N GLU A 24 18.17 8.05 -0.68
CA GLU A 24 17.61 9.26 -0.05
C GLU A 24 16.11 9.48 -0.30
N ARG A 25 15.50 8.70 -1.21
CA ARG A 25 14.06 8.69 -1.49
C ARG A 25 13.36 7.45 -0.98
N ARG A 26 14.10 6.49 -0.40
CA ARG A 26 13.51 5.30 0.21
C ARG A 26 12.90 5.67 1.56
N PHE A 27 11.82 4.99 1.91
CA PHE A 27 11.01 5.33 3.08
C PHE A 27 11.76 5.29 4.42
N CYS A 28 12.81 4.47 4.56
CA CYS A 28 13.67 4.44 5.75
C CYS A 28 14.30 5.83 6.06
N THR A 29 14.42 6.72 5.06
CA THR A 29 14.95 8.07 5.26
C THR A 29 13.96 8.99 5.99
N TYR A 30 12.67 8.65 6.04
CA TYR A 30 11.62 9.53 6.55
C TYR A 30 11.07 9.11 7.92
N GLU A 31 11.63 8.08 8.57
CA GLU A 31 11.09 7.53 9.83
C GLU A 31 10.82 8.62 10.90
N ASP A 32 11.77 9.54 11.10
CA ASP A 32 11.64 10.65 12.05
C ASP A 32 10.46 11.60 11.73
N GLN A 33 10.16 11.83 10.44
CA GLN A 33 9.06 12.71 10.01
C GLN A 33 7.68 12.08 10.28
N PHE A 34 7.64 10.76 10.41
CA PHE A 34 6.43 9.97 10.60
C PHE A 34 6.25 9.50 12.04
N ALA A 35 7.30 9.61 12.88
CA ALA A 35 7.26 9.21 14.27
C ALA A 35 6.08 9.84 15.04
N GLY A 36 5.25 8.98 15.65
CA GLY A 36 4.09 9.38 16.44
C GLY A 36 2.88 9.92 15.65
N ARG A 37 2.93 9.89 14.31
CA ARG A 37 1.82 10.35 13.46
C ARG A 37 0.93 9.20 13.01
N ASP A 38 -0.37 9.41 13.10
CA ASP A 38 -1.33 8.49 12.54
C ASP A 38 -1.76 8.90 11.13
N ILE A 39 -0.89 8.60 10.16
CA ILE A 39 -1.11 8.94 8.75
C ILE A 39 -2.36 8.28 8.16
N TRP A 40 -2.80 7.15 8.71
CA TRP A 40 -4.00 6.50 8.21
C TRP A 40 -5.23 7.32 8.62
N SER A 41 -5.26 7.78 9.87
CA SER A 41 -6.30 8.70 10.34
C SER A 41 -6.29 10.01 9.55
N GLU A 42 -5.11 10.61 9.31
CA GLU A 42 -4.97 11.81 8.46
C GLU A 42 -5.55 11.58 7.04
N TYR A 43 -5.26 10.43 6.43
CA TYR A 43 -5.84 10.02 5.14
C TYR A 43 -7.36 9.90 5.18
N ILE A 44 -7.92 9.28 6.22
CA ILE A 44 -9.37 9.10 6.33
C ILE A 44 -10.07 10.44 6.51
N ASP A 45 -9.52 11.31 7.36
CA ASP A 45 -10.08 12.63 7.65
C ASP A 45 -10.04 13.54 6.42
N ASP A 46 -9.00 13.47 5.59
CA ASP A 46 -8.88 14.29 4.39
C ASP A 46 -9.76 13.77 3.23
N GLN A 47 -9.76 12.46 2.98
CA GLN A 47 -10.36 11.89 1.76
C GLN A 47 -11.83 11.47 1.92
N TYR A 48 -12.33 11.31 3.15
CA TYR A 48 -13.64 10.71 3.39
C TYR A 48 -14.54 11.52 4.34
N THR A 49 -14.47 12.85 4.26
CA THR A 49 -15.45 13.73 4.92
C THR A 49 -16.84 13.62 4.25
N GLY A 50 -17.91 13.54 5.05
CA GLY A 50 -19.29 13.61 4.55
C GLY A 50 -19.94 12.27 4.18
N GLU A 51 -21.08 12.32 3.47
CA GLU A 51 -21.93 11.14 3.17
C GLU A 51 -21.24 10.08 2.29
N ASP A 52 -20.25 10.49 1.47
CA ASP A 52 -19.49 9.61 0.59
C ASP A 52 -18.52 8.66 1.34
N GLY A 53 -18.14 9.01 2.58
CA GLY A 53 -17.25 8.19 3.41
C GLY A 53 -17.87 6.86 3.88
N VAL A 54 -19.20 6.76 3.90
CA VAL A 54 -19.92 5.70 4.64
C VAL A 54 -19.81 4.33 3.96
N ARG A 55 -19.83 4.27 2.62
CA ARG A 55 -20.03 3.01 1.88
C ARG A 55 -18.93 1.96 2.10
N ASN A 56 -17.71 2.40 2.42
CA ASN A 56 -16.56 1.51 2.65
C ASN A 56 -15.84 1.76 3.99
N TYR A 57 -16.39 2.61 4.87
CA TYR A 57 -15.74 3.00 6.12
C TYR A 57 -15.36 1.79 6.99
N ARG A 58 -16.30 0.86 7.20
CA ARG A 58 -16.05 -0.35 8.01
C ARG A 58 -14.93 -1.23 7.43
N GLN A 59 -14.86 -1.34 6.11
CA GLN A 59 -13.80 -2.12 5.46
C GLN A 59 -12.45 -1.42 5.64
N ARG A 60 -12.41 -0.08 5.52
CA ARG A 60 -11.18 0.70 5.77
C ARG A 60 -10.69 0.57 7.19
N GLN A 61 -11.57 0.61 8.20
CA GLN A 61 -11.21 0.39 9.60
C GLN A 61 -10.68 -1.03 9.85
N LEU A 62 -11.25 -2.04 9.18
CA LEU A 62 -10.75 -3.41 9.27
C LEU A 62 -9.34 -3.50 8.68
N VAL A 63 -9.13 -2.95 7.48
CA VAL A 63 -7.82 -2.95 6.81
C VAL A 63 -6.81 -2.17 7.64
N GLU A 64 -7.17 -0.98 8.13
CA GLU A 64 -6.34 -0.16 9.01
C GLU A 64 -5.81 -0.97 10.18
N ARG A 65 -6.72 -1.58 10.95
CA ARG A 65 -6.36 -2.32 12.16
C ARG A 65 -5.43 -3.47 11.85
N VAL A 66 -5.76 -4.28 10.84
CA VAL A 66 -4.98 -5.46 10.47
C VAL A 66 -3.62 -5.05 9.90
N TRP A 67 -3.56 -3.95 9.14
CA TRP A 67 -2.32 -3.44 8.57
C TRP A 67 -1.40 -2.83 9.62
N LYS A 68 -1.90 -1.93 10.46
CA LYS A 68 -1.11 -1.31 11.54
C LYS A 68 -0.58 -2.34 12.52
N GLN A 69 -1.39 -3.33 12.89
CA GLN A 69 -0.95 -4.42 13.75
C GLN A 69 0.22 -5.19 13.11
N PHE A 70 0.08 -5.59 11.84
CA PHE A 70 1.16 -6.28 11.14
C PHE A 70 2.44 -5.44 11.06
N CYS A 71 2.31 -4.15 10.74
CA CYS A 71 3.46 -3.24 10.69
C CYS A 71 4.14 -3.07 12.05
N GLU A 72 3.38 -2.98 13.14
CA GLU A 72 3.93 -2.93 14.50
C GLU A 72 4.71 -4.21 14.85
N GLU A 73 4.19 -5.38 14.44
CA GLU A 73 4.87 -6.67 14.62
C GLU A 73 6.18 -6.78 13.80
N GLN A 74 6.28 -6.05 12.69
CA GLN A 74 7.47 -5.98 11.82
C GLN A 74 8.40 -4.78 12.12
N ASP A 75 8.17 -4.04 13.23
CA ASP A 75 8.90 -2.81 13.57
C ASP A 75 8.94 -1.79 12.41
N CYS A 76 7.79 -1.66 11.72
CA CYS A 76 7.63 -0.84 10.53
C CYS A 76 6.55 0.21 10.77
N HIS A 77 6.78 1.46 10.36
CA HIS A 77 5.71 2.44 10.32
C HIS A 77 4.73 2.13 9.17
N HIS A 78 3.42 2.14 9.40
CA HIS A 78 2.40 1.70 8.42
C HIS A 78 2.34 2.51 7.12
N ALA A 79 2.88 3.73 7.13
CA ALA A 79 3.03 4.57 5.94
C ALA A 79 4.37 4.41 5.21
N LEU A 80 5.33 3.66 5.77
CA LEU A 80 6.70 3.57 5.28
C LEU A 80 7.11 2.13 4.91
N ALA A 81 6.13 1.25 4.71
CA ALA A 81 6.41 -0.17 4.43
C ALA A 81 7.16 -0.36 3.12
N SER A 82 8.14 -1.26 3.14
CA SER A 82 8.84 -1.71 1.94
C SER A 82 7.96 -2.68 1.12
N PRO A 83 8.27 -2.88 -0.16
CA PRO A 83 7.59 -3.90 -0.97
C PRO A 83 7.64 -5.31 -0.34
N THR A 84 8.72 -5.66 0.35
CA THR A 84 8.87 -6.93 1.08
C THR A 84 7.82 -7.06 2.19
N VAL A 85 7.64 -6.03 3.01
CA VAL A 85 6.63 -6.02 4.09
C VAL A 85 5.21 -6.18 3.51
N ILE A 86 4.93 -5.60 2.35
CA ILE A 86 3.64 -5.80 1.65
C ILE A 86 3.46 -7.26 1.21
N ASN A 87 4.52 -7.90 0.72
CA ASN A 87 4.47 -9.31 0.34
C ASN A 87 4.20 -10.22 1.54
N GLU A 88 4.96 -10.05 2.63
CA GLU A 88 4.81 -10.84 3.86
C GLU A 88 3.40 -10.68 4.45
N TRP A 89 2.84 -9.47 4.42
CA TRP A 89 1.46 -9.23 4.84
C TRP A 89 0.45 -9.99 3.97
N CYS A 90 0.66 -10.02 2.65
CA CYS A 90 -0.21 -10.75 1.74
C CYS A 90 -0.12 -12.26 1.98
N GLU A 91 1.08 -12.79 2.24
CA GLU A 91 1.30 -14.20 2.60
C GLU A 91 0.55 -14.58 3.88
N GLU A 92 0.67 -13.78 4.94
CA GLU A 92 -0.05 -14.02 6.19
C GLU A 92 -1.57 -13.98 6.01
N LEU A 93 -2.10 -13.01 5.25
CA LEU A 93 -3.52 -12.93 4.98
C LEU A 93 -4.02 -14.18 4.24
N LEU A 94 -3.22 -14.74 3.33
CA LEU A 94 -3.57 -15.92 2.52
C LEU A 94 -3.58 -17.23 3.32
N GLU A 95 -2.92 -17.31 4.47
CA GLU A 95 -2.98 -18.49 5.35
C GLU A 95 -4.42 -18.78 5.82
N THR A 96 -5.24 -17.74 5.93
CA THR A 96 -6.58 -17.81 6.53
C THR A 96 -7.69 -17.30 5.63
N ARG A 97 -7.37 -16.68 4.49
CA ARG A 97 -8.34 -16.01 3.61
C ARG A 97 -8.15 -16.43 2.16
N LYS A 98 -9.24 -16.35 1.39
CA LYS A 98 -9.21 -16.62 -0.06
C LYS A 98 -8.47 -15.49 -0.80
N PRO A 99 -7.73 -15.77 -1.89
CA PRO A 99 -7.04 -14.75 -2.68
C PRO A 99 -7.92 -13.56 -3.09
N ILE A 100 -9.15 -13.82 -3.55
CA ILE A 100 -10.09 -12.75 -3.93
C ILE A 100 -10.47 -11.84 -2.76
N THR A 101 -10.49 -12.37 -1.53
CA THR A 101 -10.76 -11.61 -0.31
C THR A 101 -9.56 -10.74 0.04
N VAL A 102 -8.33 -11.27 -0.05
CA VAL A 102 -7.09 -10.49 0.15
C VAL A 102 -7.01 -9.36 -0.87
N SER A 103 -7.29 -9.68 -2.13
CA SER A 103 -7.29 -8.74 -3.26
C SER A 103 -8.27 -7.57 -3.06
N ARG A 104 -9.58 -7.87 -3.04
CA ARG A 104 -10.63 -6.84 -3.03
C ARG A 104 -10.90 -6.22 -1.66
N GLY A 105 -10.63 -6.99 -0.60
CA GLY A 105 -10.92 -6.61 0.78
C GLY A 105 -9.75 -5.91 1.49
N TYR A 106 -8.50 -6.16 1.08
CA TYR A 106 -7.33 -5.65 1.79
C TYR A 106 -6.40 -4.88 0.85
N LEU A 107 -5.80 -5.57 -0.13
CA LEU A 107 -4.76 -5.00 -0.99
C LEU A 107 -5.24 -3.77 -1.76
N ARG A 108 -6.48 -3.79 -2.28
CA ARG A 108 -7.09 -2.62 -2.95
C ARG A 108 -7.13 -1.37 -2.06
N PHE A 109 -7.47 -1.52 -0.79
CA PHE A 109 -7.56 -0.39 0.14
C PHE A 109 -6.17 0.13 0.49
N LEU A 110 -5.21 -0.77 0.72
CA LEU A 110 -3.83 -0.39 0.98
C LEU A 110 -3.21 0.32 -0.23
N ASN A 111 -3.48 -0.17 -1.45
CA ASN A 111 -3.05 0.49 -2.69
C ASN A 111 -3.62 1.91 -2.80
N THR A 112 -4.90 2.10 -2.42
CA THR A 112 -5.53 3.43 -2.43
C THR A 112 -4.91 4.37 -1.40
N PHE A 113 -4.56 3.86 -0.21
CA PHE A 113 -3.85 4.62 0.82
C PHE A 113 -2.48 5.11 0.32
N TYR A 114 -1.65 4.21 -0.23
CA TYR A 114 -0.33 4.63 -0.74
C TYR A 114 -0.41 5.54 -1.96
N ARG A 115 -1.42 5.36 -2.82
CA ARG A 115 -1.70 6.33 -3.89
C ARG A 115 -1.96 7.71 -3.31
N TYR A 116 -2.79 7.82 -2.28
CA TYR A 116 -3.07 9.11 -1.64
C TYR A 116 -1.79 9.78 -1.14
N LEU A 117 -0.90 9.03 -0.46
CA LEU A 117 0.37 9.58 0.03
C LEU A 117 1.26 10.10 -1.10
N MET A 118 1.27 9.45 -2.26
CA MET A 118 2.03 9.94 -3.42
C MET A 118 1.45 11.22 -4.04
N TRP A 119 0.14 11.40 -3.98
CA TRP A 119 -0.54 12.54 -4.60
C TRP A 119 -0.61 13.77 -3.68
N ASN A 120 -0.59 13.58 -2.36
CA ASN A 120 -0.62 14.67 -1.40
C ASN A 120 0.79 15.23 -1.16
N VAL A 121 0.96 16.53 -1.45
CA VAL A 121 2.21 17.29 -1.34
C VAL A 121 2.80 17.36 0.07
N GLU A 122 2.01 17.02 1.09
CA GLU A 122 2.45 16.98 2.49
C GLU A 122 3.29 15.75 2.84
N TYR A 123 3.31 14.73 1.97
CA TYR A 123 4.08 13.51 2.17
C TYR A 123 5.21 13.39 1.13
N PRO A 124 6.38 12.83 1.51
CA PRO A 124 7.54 12.70 0.63
C PRO A 124 7.46 11.48 -0.31
N HIS A 125 6.32 10.79 -0.37
CA HIS A 125 6.16 9.53 -1.10
C HIS A 125 6.33 9.72 -2.61
N THR A 126 7.36 9.10 -3.19
CA THR A 126 7.60 9.14 -4.64
C THR A 126 7.26 7.83 -5.36
N TYR A 127 6.83 6.80 -4.63
CA TYR A 127 6.47 5.50 -5.17
C TYR A 127 5.40 4.82 -4.32
N ASN A 128 4.74 3.81 -4.89
CA ASN A 128 3.72 3.02 -4.21
C ASN A 128 4.27 1.61 -3.94
N PRO A 129 4.53 1.24 -2.67
CA PRO A 129 5.14 -0.05 -2.34
C PRO A 129 4.27 -1.24 -2.77
N VAL A 130 2.95 -1.08 -2.87
CA VAL A 130 2.05 -2.15 -3.36
C VAL A 130 2.32 -2.47 -4.83
N GLN A 131 2.53 -1.44 -5.66
CA GLN A 131 2.81 -1.63 -7.09
C GLN A 131 4.19 -2.26 -7.31
N PHE A 132 5.17 -1.89 -6.49
CA PHE A 132 6.50 -2.50 -6.53
C PHE A 132 6.44 -3.95 -6.03
N ALA A 133 5.67 -4.22 -4.97
CA ALA A 133 5.50 -5.58 -4.49
C ALA A 133 4.84 -6.49 -5.53
N ALA A 134 3.81 -5.99 -6.25
CA ALA A 134 3.18 -6.73 -7.35
C ALA A 134 4.10 -6.98 -8.55
N ALA A 135 5.11 -6.13 -8.75
CA ALA A 135 6.12 -6.29 -9.80
C ALA A 135 7.22 -7.29 -9.42
N GLU A 136 7.54 -7.39 -8.13
CA GLU A 136 8.70 -8.15 -7.63
C GLU A 136 8.32 -9.52 -7.05
N PHE A 137 7.13 -9.66 -6.47
CA PHE A 137 6.72 -10.88 -5.77
C PHE A 137 5.50 -11.55 -6.42
N GLU A 138 5.62 -12.85 -6.68
CA GLU A 138 4.57 -13.66 -7.32
C GLU A 138 3.28 -13.66 -6.50
N THR A 139 3.38 -13.75 -5.16
CA THR A 139 2.22 -13.74 -4.25
C THR A 139 1.37 -12.48 -4.45
N VAL A 140 2.02 -11.31 -4.41
CA VAL A 140 1.32 -10.03 -4.57
C VAL A 140 0.81 -9.87 -6.01
N SER A 141 1.61 -10.25 -7.01
CA SER A 141 1.20 -10.24 -8.42
C SER A 141 -0.09 -11.05 -8.66
N HIS A 142 -0.15 -12.25 -8.09
CA HIS A 142 -1.33 -13.12 -8.19
C HIS A 142 -2.56 -12.47 -7.54
N VAL A 143 -2.43 -11.94 -6.33
CA VAL A 143 -3.55 -11.32 -5.60
C VAL A 143 -4.00 -10.03 -6.27
N GLU A 144 -3.08 -9.21 -6.79
CA GLU A 144 -3.37 -7.93 -7.45
C GLU A 144 -4.12 -8.13 -8.76
N GLY A 145 -3.73 -9.14 -9.57
CA GLY A 145 -4.40 -9.47 -10.83
C GLY A 145 -5.90 -9.76 -10.67
N LEU A 146 -6.30 -10.33 -9.52
CA LEU A 146 -7.71 -10.63 -9.19
C LEU A 146 -8.59 -9.39 -8.95
N VAL A 147 -8.00 -8.19 -8.86
CA VAL A 147 -8.76 -6.93 -8.78
C VAL A 147 -9.44 -6.62 -10.12
N TYR A 148 -8.84 -7.07 -11.24
CA TYR A 148 -9.27 -6.73 -12.60
C TYR A 148 -10.07 -7.83 -13.31
N GLU A 149 -10.20 -9.00 -12.70
CA GLU A 149 -11.11 -10.09 -13.10
C GLU A 149 -12.53 -9.88 -12.54
#